data_AF-A0A8T4ZEX9-F1
#
_entry.id   AF-A0A8T4ZEX9-F1
#
_cell.length_a   1.000
_cell.length_b   1.000
_cell.length_c   1.000
_cell.angle_alpha   90.00
_cell.angle_beta   90.00
_cell.angle_gamma   90.00
#
_symmetry.space_group_name_H-M   'P 1'
#
loop_
_entity.id
_entity.type
_entity.pdbx_description
1 polymer ?
#
loop_
_entity_poly.entity_id
_entity_poly.type
_entity_poly.pdbx_seq_one_letter_code
_entity_poly.pdbx_strand_id
1 'polypeptide(L)'
;AADLFNSIYDLIGSRVVLIEQPCPKRDLAKLKHVTDKSKIPIFADESAATIEDINRIVRLRAAKGINLKLQKVGGIHHGLEAVRLAAENSLQVMVGCMMESGVGIAYGANFAAGVEYIPCS
;
A
#
# COMPACT_ATOMS: atom_id res chain seq x y z
N ALA A 1 11.77 -14.55 1.36
CA ALA A 1 10.43 -13.92 1.37
C ALA A 1 9.78 -14.07 -0.01
N ALA A 2 10.34 -13.48 -1.07
CA ALA A 2 9.78 -13.59 -2.43
C ALA A 2 9.58 -15.04 -2.91
N ASP A 3 10.55 -15.94 -2.67
CA ASP A 3 10.42 -17.35 -3.09
C ASP A 3 9.22 -18.05 -2.45
N LEU A 4 8.98 -17.79 -1.16
CA LEU A 4 7.80 -18.31 -0.46
C LEU A 4 6.50 -17.79 -1.10
N PHE A 5 6.43 -16.49 -1.39
CA PHE A 5 5.25 -15.90 -2.02
C PHE A 5 5.01 -16.47 -3.41
N ASN A 6 6.08 -16.75 -4.16
CA ASN A 6 5.99 -17.36 -5.48
C ASN A 6 5.52 -18.82 -5.38
N SER A 7 6.00 -19.59 -4.41
CA SER A 7 5.48 -20.94 -4.16
C SER A 7 4.00 -20.95 -3.78
N ILE A 8 3.55 -19.97 -2.97
CA ILE A 8 2.13 -19.79 -2.66
C ILE A 8 1.34 -19.48 -3.93
N TYR A 9 1.82 -18.54 -4.75
CA TYR A 9 1.18 -18.21 -6.03
C TYR A 9 1.11 -19.42 -6.96
N ASP A 10 2.15 -20.24 -7.01
CA ASP A 10 2.17 -21.43 -7.88
C ASP A 10 1.21 -22.52 -7.39
N LEU A 11 0.92 -22.58 -6.09
CA LEU A 11 -0.02 -23.53 -5.50
C LEU A 11 -1.49 -23.09 -5.66
N ILE A 12 -1.78 -21.80 -5.41
CA ILE A 12 -3.17 -21.31 -5.29
C ILE A 12 -3.51 -20.17 -6.24
N GLY A 13 -2.61 -19.80 -7.15
CA GLY A 13 -2.79 -18.74 -8.12
C GLY A 13 -3.03 -17.38 -7.49
N SER A 14 -3.86 -16.57 -8.14
CA SER A 14 -4.26 -15.23 -7.71
C SER A 14 -5.26 -15.20 -6.55
N ARG A 15 -5.44 -16.30 -5.81
CA ARG A 15 -6.30 -16.33 -4.61
C ARG A 15 -5.73 -15.45 -3.49
N VAL A 16 -4.41 -15.26 -3.47
CA VAL A 16 -3.78 -14.20 -2.68
C VAL A 16 -3.67 -12.97 -3.58
N VAL A 17 -4.48 -11.95 -3.27
CA VAL A 17 -4.57 -10.74 -4.11
C VAL A 17 -3.43 -9.76 -3.88
N LEU A 18 -2.83 -9.77 -2.69
CA LEU A 18 -1.66 -8.95 -2.32
C LEU A 18 -0.93 -9.51 -1.09
N ILE A 19 0.31 -9.06 -0.87
CA ILE A 19 1.04 -9.20 0.40
C ILE A 19 1.33 -7.82 0.98
N GLU A 20 0.97 -7.61 2.23
CA GLU A 20 1.18 -6.35 2.94
C GLU A 20 2.47 -6.40 3.78
N GLN A 21 3.30 -5.36 3.64
CA GLN A 21 4.52 -5.07 4.42
C GLN A 21 5.33 -6.31 4.87
N PRO A 22 5.90 -7.11 3.96
CA PRO A 22 6.65 -8.32 4.33
C PRO A 22 8.04 -8.02 4.92
N CYS A 23 8.39 -6.75 5.12
CA CYS A 23 9.72 -6.28 5.50
C CYS A 23 9.62 -5.19 6.58
N PRO A 24 10.66 -5.00 7.41
CA PRO A 24 10.68 -3.90 8.38
C PRO A 24 10.45 -2.54 7.72
N LYS A 25 9.65 -1.67 8.36
CA LYS A 25 9.24 -0.33 7.90
C LYS A 25 10.33 0.50 7.22
N ARG A 26 11.56 0.48 7.75
CA ARG A 26 12.64 1.36 7.30
C ARG A 26 13.50 0.76 6.18
N ASP A 27 13.30 -0.52 5.87
CA ASP A 27 14.11 -1.25 4.91
C ASP A 27 13.44 -1.28 3.53
N LEU A 28 13.37 -0.09 2.90
CA LEU A 28 12.79 0.06 1.57
C LEU A 28 13.60 -0.67 0.48
N ALA A 29 14.89 -0.89 0.71
CA ALA A 29 15.75 -1.64 -0.21
C ALA A 29 15.33 -3.12 -0.24
N LYS A 30 15.10 -3.72 0.94
CA LYS A 30 14.56 -5.08 1.02
C LYS A 30 13.13 -5.16 0.52
N LEU A 31 12.29 -4.17 0.82
CA LEU A 31 10.93 -4.12 0.30
C LEU A 31 10.94 -4.10 -1.24
N LYS A 32 11.78 -3.26 -1.84
CA LYS A 32 12.01 -3.24 -3.30
C LYS A 32 12.45 -4.60 -3.82
N HIS A 33 13.45 -5.22 -3.19
CA HIS A 33 13.95 -6.52 -3.61
C HIS A 33 12.86 -7.60 -3.65
N VAL A 34 11.95 -7.58 -2.67
CA VAL A 34 10.81 -8.50 -2.63
C VAL A 34 9.79 -8.13 -3.71
N THR A 35 9.47 -6.85 -3.86
CA THR A 35 8.55 -6.33 -4.87
C THR A 35 8.98 -6.69 -6.30
N ASP A 36 10.27 -6.60 -6.61
CA ASP A 36 10.79 -6.90 -7.95
C ASP A 36 10.73 -8.40 -8.31
N LYS A 37 10.68 -9.29 -7.29
CA LYS A 37 10.73 -10.74 -7.47
C LYS A 37 9.42 -11.47 -7.24
N SER A 38 8.45 -10.84 -6.58
CA SER A 38 7.19 -11.51 -6.22
C SER A 38 6.20 -11.51 -7.38
N LYS A 39 5.54 -12.65 -7.59
CA LYS A 39 4.39 -12.80 -8.48
C LYS A 39 3.11 -12.17 -7.90
N ILE A 40 3.05 -12.01 -6.57
CA ILE A 40 1.93 -11.38 -5.86
C ILE A 40 2.30 -9.91 -5.60
N PRO A 41 1.40 -8.94 -5.84
CA PRO A 41 1.73 -7.54 -5.63
C PRO A 41 2.02 -7.25 -4.14
N ILE A 42 3.10 -6.51 -3.90
CA ILE A 42 3.52 -6.10 -2.56
C ILE A 42 2.98 -4.70 -2.26
N PHE A 43 2.27 -4.56 -1.14
CA PHE A 43 1.77 -3.28 -0.64
C PHE A 43 2.55 -2.83 0.60
N ALA A 44 2.86 -1.53 0.66
CA ALA A 44 3.49 -0.93 1.83
C ALA A 44 2.43 -0.41 2.82
N ASP A 45 2.52 -0.82 4.08
CA ASP A 45 1.68 -0.30 5.18
C ASP A 45 2.52 0.56 6.11
N GLU A 46 3.28 -0.04 7.02
CA GLU A 46 4.07 0.72 7.99
C GLU A 46 5.12 1.62 7.33
N SER A 47 5.62 1.23 6.15
CA SER A 47 6.53 2.05 5.34
C SER A 47 5.86 3.24 4.68
N ALA A 48 4.53 3.27 4.58
CA ALA A 48 3.75 4.36 4.00
C ALA A 48 3.02 5.14 5.11
N ALA A 49 3.78 5.78 5.99
CA ALA A 49 3.20 6.48 7.13
C ALA A 49 2.99 7.97 6.88
N THR A 50 3.86 8.62 6.11
CA THR A 50 3.78 10.05 5.77
C THR A 50 3.82 10.26 4.26
N ILE A 51 3.48 11.46 3.79
CA ILE A 51 3.66 11.84 2.38
C ILE A 51 5.11 11.69 1.93
N GLU A 52 6.08 12.06 2.76
CA GLU A 52 7.50 11.89 2.45
C GLU A 52 7.85 10.41 2.29
N ASP A 53 7.31 9.53 3.14
CA ASP A 53 7.52 8.10 3.01
C ASP A 53 6.94 7.54 1.70
N ILE A 54 5.73 7.96 1.32
CA ILE A 54 5.09 7.55 0.06
C ILE A 54 5.91 8.04 -1.13
N ASN A 55 6.40 9.28 -1.09
CA ASN A 55 7.33 9.80 -2.10
C ASN A 55 8.60 8.95 -2.21
N ARG A 56 9.18 8.50 -1.10
CA ARG A 56 10.34 7.59 -1.11
C ARG A 56 9.99 6.24 -1.74
N ILE A 57 8.82 5.67 -1.42
CA ILE A 57 8.34 4.41 -2.03
C ILE A 57 8.20 4.56 -3.54
N VAL A 58 7.59 5.64 -4.01
CA VAL A 58 7.44 5.98 -5.44
C VAL A 58 8.80 6.10 -6.11
N ARG A 59 9.70 6.93 -5.56
CA ARG A 59 11.04 7.19 -6.14
C ARG A 59 11.86 5.91 -6.28
N LEU A 60 11.76 5.00 -5.31
CA LEU A 60 12.48 3.73 -5.33
C LEU A 60 11.72 2.61 -6.05
N ARG A 61 10.45 2.82 -6.40
CA ARG A 61 9.51 1.77 -6.82
C ARG A 61 9.52 0.59 -5.85
N ALA A 62 9.47 0.90 -4.55
CA ALA A 62 9.69 -0.09 -3.50
C ALA A 62 8.49 -1.03 -3.28
N ALA A 63 7.29 -0.64 -3.72
CA ALA A 63 6.05 -1.41 -3.62
C ALA A 63 5.17 -1.18 -4.86
N LYS A 64 4.22 -2.09 -5.10
CA LYS A 64 3.19 -1.93 -6.16
C LYS A 64 1.98 -1.12 -5.71
N GLY A 65 1.78 -1.01 -4.40
CA GLY A 65 0.76 -0.16 -3.82
C GLY A 65 1.01 0.17 -2.36
N ILE A 66 0.09 0.90 -1.77
CA ILE A 66 0.10 1.28 -0.35
C ILE A 66 -1.22 0.93 0.32
N ASN A 67 -1.13 0.56 1.60
CA ASN A 67 -2.25 0.61 2.53
C ASN A 67 -2.30 2.01 3.15
N LEU A 68 -3.11 2.88 2.54
CA LEU A 68 -3.33 4.26 2.97
C LEU A 68 -4.25 4.27 4.19
N LYS A 69 -3.71 4.65 5.34
CA LYS A 69 -4.51 4.85 6.56
C LYS A 69 -4.44 6.31 6.95
N LEU A 70 -5.59 6.96 7.04
CA LEU A 70 -5.68 8.40 7.32
C LEU A 70 -5.01 8.77 8.65
N GLN A 71 -5.07 7.89 9.65
CA GLN A 71 -4.43 8.11 10.95
C GLN A 71 -2.91 8.16 10.88
N LYS A 72 -2.28 7.47 9.91
CA LYS A 72 -0.83 7.55 9.72
C LYS A 72 -0.45 8.85 9.02
N VAL A 73 -1.10 9.12 7.88
CA VAL A 73 -0.74 10.26 7.02
C VAL A 73 -1.17 11.61 7.57
N GLY A 74 -2.04 11.64 8.59
CA GLY A 74 -2.46 12.86 9.28
C GLY A 74 -3.77 13.46 8.74
N GLY A 75 -4.73 12.61 8.33
CA GLY A 75 -6.09 12.99 7.97
C GLY A 75 -6.38 13.09 6.47
N ILE A 76 -7.60 13.53 6.13
CA ILE A 76 -8.11 13.59 4.75
C ILE A 76 -7.22 14.41 3.82
N HIS A 77 -6.69 15.56 4.26
CA HIS A 77 -5.88 16.43 3.39
C HIS A 77 -4.68 15.66 2.81
N HIS A 78 -3.86 15.07 3.68
CA HIS A 78 -2.75 14.22 3.23
C HIS A 78 -3.24 12.90 2.61
N GLY A 79 -4.41 12.39 2.97
CA GLY A 79 -5.03 11.27 2.27
C GLY A 79 -5.25 11.56 0.78
N LEU A 80 -5.83 12.72 0.44
CA LEU A 80 -6.05 13.14 -0.94
C LEU A 80 -4.74 13.38 -1.68
N GLU A 81 -3.77 14.00 -1.01
CA GLU A 81 -2.42 14.19 -1.57
C GLU A 81 -1.74 12.84 -1.88
N ALA A 82 -1.86 11.86 -0.98
CA ALA A 82 -1.34 10.51 -1.21
C ALA A 82 -2.02 9.81 -2.39
N VAL A 83 -3.35 9.91 -2.53
CA VAL A 83 -4.10 9.35 -3.66
C VAL A 83 -3.65 9.98 -4.98
N ARG A 84 -3.50 11.30 -5.02
CA ARG A 84 -3.02 12.01 -6.20
C ARG A 84 -1.60 11.58 -6.58
N LEU A 85 -0.68 11.57 -5.62
CA LEU A 85 0.69 11.12 -5.83
C LEU A 85 0.74 9.68 -6.35
N ALA A 86 -0.13 8.82 -5.83
CA ALA A 86 -0.22 7.43 -6.25
C ALA A 86 -0.73 7.30 -7.69
N ALA A 87 -1.76 8.05 -8.07
CA ALA A 87 -2.30 8.11 -9.44
C ALA A 87 -1.25 8.55 -10.46
N GLU A 88 -0.50 9.60 -10.14
CA GLU A 88 0.55 10.15 -11.01
C GLU A 88 1.72 9.17 -11.22
N ASN A 89 1.85 8.14 -10.38
CA ASN A 89 2.99 7.21 -10.38
C ASN A 89 2.60 5.73 -10.54
N SER A 90 1.37 5.44 -10.95
CA SER A 90 0.85 4.07 -11.10
C SER A 90 1.03 3.21 -9.83
N LEU A 91 0.94 3.84 -8.66
CA LEU A 91 0.97 3.18 -7.36
C LEU A 91 -0.47 2.87 -6.94
N GLN A 92 -0.77 1.63 -6.62
CA GLN A 92 -2.12 1.25 -6.18
C GLN A 92 -2.41 1.76 -4.77
N VAL A 93 -3.67 2.06 -4.49
CA VAL A 93 -4.13 2.49 -3.18
C VAL A 93 -5.22 1.56 -2.67
N MET A 94 -4.96 0.96 -1.50
CA MET A 94 -5.99 0.38 -0.64
C MET A 94 -6.19 1.32 0.53
N VAL A 95 -7.43 1.73 0.81
CA VAL A 95 -7.74 2.49 2.01
C VAL A 95 -7.99 1.51 3.15
N GLY A 96 -7.13 1.55 4.16
CA GLY A 96 -7.24 0.69 5.33
C GLY A 96 -7.49 1.47 6.61
N CYS A 97 -7.58 0.70 7.68
CA CYS A 97 -7.79 1.18 9.03
C CYS A 97 -6.69 0.68 9.97
N MET A 98 -6.62 1.28 11.15
CA MET A 98 -5.96 0.72 12.32
C MET A 98 -7.00 -0.06 13.15
N MET A 99 -6.83 -0.09 14.48
CA MET A 99 -7.87 -0.54 15.43
C MET A 99 -8.64 0.66 15.97
N GLU A 100 -9.31 1.43 15.11
CA GLU A 100 -10.10 2.59 15.53
C GLU A 100 -11.50 2.23 16.05
N SER A 101 -12.14 3.20 16.71
CA SER A 101 -13.57 3.15 16.99
C SER A 101 -14.40 3.27 15.70
N GLY A 102 -15.71 3.02 15.81
CA GLY A 102 -16.64 3.13 14.67
C GLY A 102 -16.61 4.50 13.97
N VAL A 103 -16.28 5.58 14.70
CA VAL A 103 -16.10 6.92 14.11
C VAL A 103 -14.91 6.95 13.15
N GLY A 104 -13.78 6.36 13.55
CA GLY A 104 -12.58 6.27 12.70
C GLY A 104 -12.81 5.38 11.48
N ILE A 105 -13.56 4.28 11.63
CA ILE A 105 -13.94 3.41 10.52
C ILE A 105 -14.87 4.15 9.54
N ALA A 106 -15.91 4.82 10.03
CA ALA A 106 -16.81 5.61 9.18
C ALA A 106 -16.06 6.73 8.44
N TYR A 107 -15.10 7.37 9.10
CA TYR A 107 -14.24 8.38 8.50
C TYR A 107 -13.41 7.82 7.33
N GLY A 108 -12.73 6.69 7.51
CA GLY A 108 -11.99 6.01 6.45
C GLY A 108 -12.87 5.50 5.31
N ALA A 109 -14.03 4.93 5.64
CA ALA A 109 -14.98 4.42 4.64
C ALA A 109 -15.57 5.54 3.76
N ASN A 110 -15.94 6.68 4.36
CA ASN A 110 -16.41 7.84 3.60
C ASN A 110 -15.31 8.39 2.69
N PHE A 111 -14.08 8.46 3.17
CA PHE A 111 -12.94 8.83 2.33
C PHE A 111 -12.76 7.86 1.16
N ALA A 112 -12.77 6.55 1.42
CA ALA A 112 -12.64 5.52 0.39
C ALA A 112 -13.74 5.60 -0.69
N ALA A 113 -14.97 5.89 -0.29
CA ALA A 113 -16.09 6.06 -1.22
C ALA A 113 -15.97 7.32 -2.11
N GLY A 114 -15.23 8.33 -1.66
CA GLY A 114 -15.04 9.59 -2.37
C GLY A 114 -13.79 9.66 -3.25
N VAL A 115 -12.89 8.66 -3.18
CA VAL A 115 -11.67 8.62 -4.00
C VAL A 115 -11.78 7.54 -5.06
N GLU A 116 -11.31 7.85 -6.26
CA GLU A 116 -11.36 6.90 -7.38
C GLU A 116 -10.39 5.73 -7.13
N TYR A 117 -10.87 4.51 -7.34
CA TYR A 117 -10.03 3.33 -7.31
C TYR A 117 -9.11 3.34 -8.54
N ILE A 118 -7.80 3.17 -8.34
CA ILE A 118 -6.80 3.17 -9.41
C ILE A 118 -6.44 1.70 -9.71
N PRO A 119 -7.08 1.04 -10.70
CA PRO A 119 -6.74 -0.33 -11.09
C PRO A 119 -5.38 -0.40 -11.81
N CYS A 120 -4.78 -1.60 -11.81
CA CYS A 120 -3.61 -1.90 -12.66
C CYS A 120 -4.01 -1.82 -14.14
N SER A 121 -3.25 -1.07 -14.94
CA SER A 121 -3.16 -1.26 -16.40
C SER A 121 -2.11 -2.30 -16.74
#